data_AF-R6R2F3-F1
#
_entry.id   AF-R6R2F3-F1
#
_cell.length_a   1.000
_cell.length_b   1.000
_cell.length_c   1.000
_cell.angle_alpha   90.00
_cell.angle_beta   90.00
_cell.angle_gamma   90.00
#
_symmetry.space_group_name_H-M   'P 1'
#
loop_
_entity.id
_entity.type
_entity.pdbx_description
1 polymer ?
#
loop_
_entity_poly.entity_id
_entity_poly.type
_entity_poly.pdbx_seq_one_letter_code
_entity_poly.pdbx_strand_id
1 'polypeptide(L)'
;MKKNYLWLIALFSLVGCGENASINDNSSNQTTTSEDRVESLYGEQFTDQIIGNLKVDLPFMEADEYNCEVKQDSFGDPLVCLYLFYNDASIDLSSKLEEYSLICESENYTTTMSTQREFDQSTGTFSEYNLFYADKNIDDVNAVELQFLVGAKDSKDCIGIFAFNYIIVDPASWPTNLVLDVIGEDVPHLPDDGSYTYSASQEIDSETGTEYVFISIKGAYYDEEEAYRDLLKTLNFTIDETQYDTYGYFAYSPDNSYVIQFKYSESYTDLEIYIWRLN
;
A
#
# COMPACT_ATOMS: atom_id res chain seq x y z
N MET A 1 25.50 -14.38 16.89
CA MET A 1 24.10 -14.86 16.99
C MET A 1 23.46 -14.53 15.66
N LYS A 2 22.86 -15.51 14.98
CA LYS A 2 22.29 -15.32 13.65
C LYS A 2 21.08 -14.39 13.77
N LYS A 3 21.16 -13.24 13.11
CA LYS A 3 20.11 -12.23 13.05
C LYS A 3 19.09 -12.70 12.01
N ASN A 4 18.03 -13.36 12.46
CA ASN A 4 16.88 -13.68 11.60
C ASN A 4 15.96 -12.45 11.58
N TYR A 5 16.12 -11.56 10.60
CA TYR A 5 15.26 -10.37 10.47
C TYR A 5 14.73 -10.22 9.05
N LEU A 6 13.92 -11.18 8.59
CA LEU A 6 13.22 -10.99 7.31
C LEU A 6 11.86 -11.71 7.22
N TRP A 7 11.10 -11.73 8.33
CA TRP A 7 9.74 -12.29 8.33
C TRP A 7 8.66 -11.38 8.93
N LEU A 8 8.96 -10.11 9.23
CA LEU A 8 7.94 -9.16 9.67
C LEU A 8 8.11 -7.82 8.96
N ILE A 9 7.55 -7.74 7.76
CA ILE A 9 6.82 -6.53 7.38
C ILE A 9 5.44 -6.72 8.00
N ALA A 10 4.98 -5.75 8.78
CA ALA A 10 3.66 -5.76 9.39
C ALA A 10 2.57 -5.60 8.31
N LEU A 11 2.34 -6.66 7.55
CA LEU A 11 1.06 -6.97 6.93
C LEU A 11 0.34 -7.89 7.91
N PHE A 12 -0.50 -7.32 8.77
CA PHE A 12 -1.41 -8.10 9.60
C PHE A 12 -2.50 -8.71 8.71
N SER A 13 -2.25 -9.90 8.16
CA SER A 13 -3.13 -11.09 8.22
C SER A 13 -2.76 -12.15 7.16
N LEU A 14 -1.80 -13.00 7.54
CA LEU A 14 -1.56 -14.30 6.91
C LEU A 14 -2.70 -15.28 7.23
N VAL A 15 -3.44 -15.75 6.21
CA VAL A 15 -4.05 -17.09 6.20
C VAL A 15 -3.96 -17.68 4.79
N GLY A 16 -3.32 -18.85 4.65
CA GLY A 16 -3.57 -19.74 3.50
C GLY A 16 -2.33 -20.40 2.91
N CYS A 17 -2.02 -21.61 3.37
CA CYS A 17 -1.07 -22.54 2.75
C CYS A 17 -1.47 -22.91 1.32
N GLY A 18 -0.51 -23.00 0.40
CA GLY A 18 -0.70 -23.60 -0.92
C GLY A 18 0.61 -23.89 -1.62
N GLU A 19 0.82 -25.16 -1.97
CA GLU A 19 2.05 -25.75 -2.51
C GLU A 19 2.40 -25.27 -3.93
N ASN A 20 3.71 -25.37 -4.23
CA ASN A 20 4.34 -25.22 -5.55
C ASN A 20 3.51 -25.74 -6.73
N ALA A 21 3.39 -24.91 -7.78
CA ALA A 21 3.24 -25.40 -9.15
C ALA A 21 4.11 -24.57 -10.10
N SER A 22 5.15 -25.21 -10.61
CA SER A 22 5.92 -24.77 -11.78
C SER A 22 5.00 -24.62 -12.98
N ILE A 23 4.93 -23.42 -13.58
CA ILE A 23 4.30 -23.23 -14.89
C ILE A 23 5.38 -22.74 -15.87
N ASN A 24 5.57 -23.56 -16.90
CA ASN A 24 6.45 -23.35 -18.04
C ASN A 24 6.05 -22.11 -18.85
N ASP A 25 7.09 -21.46 -19.37
CA ASP A 25 7.09 -20.45 -20.41
C ASP A 25 6.05 -20.67 -21.51
N ASN A 26 5.36 -19.59 -21.87
CA ASN A 26 5.05 -19.33 -23.26
C ASN A 26 5.20 -17.84 -23.57
N SER A 27 6.38 -17.52 -24.07
CA SER A 27 6.75 -16.26 -24.71
C SER A 27 5.72 -15.85 -25.76
N SER A 28 5.09 -14.69 -25.55
CA SER A 28 4.58 -13.86 -26.62
C SER A 28 5.45 -12.60 -26.69
N ASN A 29 6.38 -12.59 -27.64
CA ASN A 29 7.18 -11.43 -28.01
C ASN A 29 6.28 -10.23 -28.32
N GLN A 30 6.18 -9.29 -27.40
CA GLN A 30 5.89 -7.90 -27.72
C GLN A 30 7.23 -7.18 -27.86
N THR A 31 7.66 -7.00 -29.11
CA THR A 31 8.68 -6.01 -29.46
C THR A 31 8.12 -4.61 -29.19
N THR A 32 8.44 -4.05 -28.04
CA THR A 32 8.32 -2.62 -27.76
C THR A 32 9.46 -1.90 -28.47
N THR A 33 9.09 -0.91 -29.29
CA THR A 33 10.01 -0.04 -30.01
C THR A 33 10.82 0.80 -29.03
N SER A 34 12.14 0.82 -29.26
CA SER A 34 13.17 1.47 -28.44
C SER A 34 13.22 2.98 -28.66
N GLU A 35 12.32 3.73 -28.01
CA GLU A 35 12.49 5.16 -27.80
C GLU A 35 12.26 5.44 -26.30
N ASP A 36 13.30 5.94 -25.62
CA ASP A 36 13.37 6.36 -24.22
C ASP A 36 13.03 5.34 -23.13
N ARG A 37 13.55 4.10 -23.24
CA ARG A 37 13.57 3.21 -22.07
C ARG A 37 14.57 3.76 -21.06
N VAL A 38 14.07 4.32 -19.96
CA VAL A 38 14.88 4.62 -18.77
C VAL A 38 15.46 3.30 -18.27
N GLU A 39 16.78 3.20 -18.22
CA GLU A 39 17.48 2.03 -17.69
C GLU A 39 17.74 2.23 -16.21
N SER A 40 17.52 1.18 -15.41
CA SER A 40 17.83 1.23 -13.99
C SER A 40 19.34 1.33 -13.79
N LEU A 41 19.76 2.21 -12.89
CA LEU A 41 21.17 2.30 -12.50
C LEU A 41 21.68 1.05 -11.79
N TYR A 42 20.78 0.21 -11.27
CA TYR A 42 21.13 -1.13 -10.74
C TYR A 42 21.46 -2.15 -11.84
N GLY A 43 21.18 -1.82 -13.10
CA GLY A 43 21.50 -2.61 -14.28
C GLY A 43 20.28 -2.93 -15.15
N GLU A 44 20.52 -3.15 -16.44
CA GLU A 44 19.48 -3.45 -17.44
C GLU A 44 18.58 -4.62 -17.02
N GLN A 45 19.15 -5.66 -16.39
CA GLN A 45 18.42 -6.85 -15.95
C GLN A 45 17.34 -6.58 -14.89
N PHE A 46 17.45 -5.47 -14.14
CA PHE A 46 16.46 -5.08 -13.12
C PHE A 46 15.47 -4.03 -13.62
N THR A 47 15.68 -3.50 -14.83
CA THR A 47 14.83 -2.43 -15.40
C THR A 47 13.37 -2.87 -15.49
N ASP A 48 13.08 -4.10 -15.94
CA ASP A 48 11.70 -4.60 -16.00
C ASP A 48 11.09 -4.86 -14.63
N GLN A 49 11.89 -5.31 -13.67
CA GLN A 49 11.41 -5.57 -12.30
C GLN A 49 11.12 -4.28 -11.56
N ILE A 50 11.95 -3.24 -11.75
CA ILE A 50 11.81 -1.96 -11.08
C ILE A 50 10.85 -1.06 -11.87
N ILE A 51 11.28 -0.56 -13.03
CA ILE A 51 10.56 0.47 -13.80
C ILE A 51 9.28 -0.10 -14.39
N GLY A 52 9.27 -1.38 -14.78
CA GLY A 52 8.06 -2.04 -15.27
C GLY A 52 6.91 -2.02 -14.26
N ASN A 53 7.22 -2.17 -12.96
CA ASN A 53 6.25 -2.22 -11.88
C ASN A 53 6.01 -0.83 -11.23
N LEU A 54 7.07 -0.06 -10.96
CA LEU A 54 6.98 1.20 -10.23
C LEU A 54 6.79 2.43 -11.12
N LYS A 55 6.99 2.31 -12.45
CA LYS A 55 7.01 3.44 -13.42
C LYS A 55 8.10 4.48 -13.19
N VAL A 56 8.85 4.39 -12.10
CA VAL A 56 10.04 5.16 -11.77
C VAL A 56 11.21 4.20 -11.45
N ASP A 57 12.43 4.69 -11.58
CA ASP A 57 13.60 3.96 -11.07
C ASP A 57 13.73 4.11 -9.55
N LEU A 58 14.46 3.21 -8.91
CA LEU A 58 14.82 3.32 -7.51
C LEU A 58 16.12 4.13 -7.36
N PRO A 59 16.25 4.97 -6.31
CA PRO A 59 17.48 5.69 -6.05
C PRO A 59 18.69 4.77 -5.96
N PHE A 60 19.79 5.10 -6.64
CA PHE A 60 20.90 4.16 -6.76
C PHE A 60 21.90 4.24 -5.60
N MET A 61 22.25 3.08 -5.05
CA MET A 61 23.36 2.95 -4.10
C MET A 61 24.32 1.83 -4.50
N GLU A 62 25.62 2.13 -4.44
CA GLU A 62 26.69 1.17 -4.71
C GLU A 62 26.72 0.07 -3.64
N ALA A 63 26.80 -1.18 -4.11
CA ALA A 63 26.93 -2.39 -3.31
C ALA A 63 27.77 -3.44 -4.07
N ASP A 64 28.24 -4.47 -3.38
CA ASP A 64 29.06 -5.52 -3.99
C ASP A 64 28.23 -6.49 -4.85
N GLU A 65 26.99 -6.73 -4.43
CA GLU A 65 26.05 -7.63 -5.09
C GLU A 65 24.62 -7.10 -4.91
N TYR A 66 23.80 -7.30 -5.94
CA TYR A 66 22.40 -6.91 -5.97
C TYR A 66 21.51 -8.11 -6.23
N ASN A 67 20.36 -8.17 -5.56
CA ASN A 67 19.28 -9.08 -5.92
C ASN A 67 17.96 -8.32 -5.98
N CYS A 68 17.21 -8.51 -7.05
CA CYS A 68 15.87 -7.94 -7.21
C CYS A 68 14.86 -9.05 -7.49
N GLU A 69 13.73 -9.00 -6.79
CA GLU A 69 12.59 -9.87 -7.02
C GLU A 69 11.29 -9.06 -6.92
N VAL A 70 10.28 -9.48 -7.67
CA VAL A 70 8.94 -8.91 -7.59
C VAL A 70 8.05 -9.93 -6.92
N LYS A 71 7.40 -9.53 -5.83
CA LYS A 71 6.40 -10.31 -5.12
C LYS A 71 5.03 -9.67 -5.33
N GLN A 72 4.00 -10.38 -4.92
CA GLN A 72 2.69 -9.76 -4.69
C GLN A 72 2.59 -9.40 -3.22
N ASP A 73 2.07 -8.22 -2.94
CA ASP A 73 1.63 -7.88 -1.59
C ASP A 73 0.31 -8.60 -1.26
N SER A 74 -0.34 -8.19 -0.16
CA SER A 74 -1.59 -8.83 0.25
C SER A 74 -2.79 -8.47 -0.63
N PHE A 75 -2.71 -7.38 -1.39
CA PHE A 75 -3.72 -6.93 -2.35
C PHE A 75 -3.51 -7.54 -3.74
N GLY A 76 -2.39 -8.23 -3.94
CA GLY A 76 -2.02 -8.81 -5.23
C GLY A 76 -1.17 -7.86 -6.08
N ASP A 77 -0.87 -6.68 -5.55
CA ASP A 77 -0.13 -5.63 -6.22
C ASP A 77 1.38 -5.92 -6.23
N PRO A 78 2.12 -5.45 -7.25
CA PRO A 78 3.55 -5.67 -7.34
C PRO A 78 4.31 -4.99 -6.19
N LEU A 79 5.01 -5.81 -5.39
CA LEU A 79 6.00 -5.37 -4.42
C LEU A 79 7.40 -5.66 -4.96
N VAL A 80 8.14 -4.60 -5.31
CA VAL A 80 9.53 -4.70 -5.74
C VAL A 80 10.42 -4.81 -4.51
N CYS A 81 11.15 -5.92 -4.38
CA CYS A 81 12.11 -6.17 -3.32
C CYS A 81 13.54 -6.09 -3.90
N LEU A 82 14.33 -5.12 -3.46
CA LEU A 82 15.73 -4.95 -3.84
C LEU A 82 16.63 -5.16 -2.62
N TYR A 83 17.66 -6.00 -2.77
CA TYR A 83 18.59 -6.36 -1.71
C TYR A 83 20.01 -5.97 -2.10
N LEU A 84 20.68 -5.20 -1.25
CA LEU A 84 22.04 -4.70 -1.44
C LEU A 84 22.97 -5.41 -0.46
N PHE A 85 23.94 -6.13 -1.00
CA PHE A 85 24.89 -6.91 -0.19
C PHE A 85 26.26 -6.25 -0.15
N TYR A 86 26.88 -6.32 1.02
CA TYR A 86 28.22 -5.82 1.27
C TYR A 86 29.10 -6.97 1.78
N ASN A 87 30.19 -7.25 1.08
CA ASN A 87 31.09 -8.35 1.40
C ASN A 87 32.05 -8.01 2.55
N ASP A 88 32.33 -6.72 2.76
CA ASP A 88 33.15 -6.25 3.87
C ASP A 88 32.33 -6.20 5.16
N ALA A 89 32.59 -7.15 6.06
CA ALA A 89 31.93 -7.25 7.35
C ALA A 89 32.22 -6.07 8.31
N SER A 90 33.15 -5.16 7.95
CA SER A 90 33.38 -3.92 8.70
C SER A 90 32.42 -2.78 8.33
N ILE A 91 31.66 -2.93 7.23
CA ILE A 91 30.64 -1.96 6.83
C ILE A 91 29.51 -1.97 7.86
N ASP A 92 29.23 -0.81 8.43
CA ASP A 92 28.06 -0.60 9.27
C ASP A 92 26.83 -0.37 8.37
N LEU A 93 25.98 -1.38 8.27
CA LEU A 93 24.74 -1.30 7.50
C LEU A 93 23.78 -0.24 8.02
N SER A 94 23.86 0.13 9.31
CA SER A 94 23.03 1.19 9.89
C SER A 94 23.38 2.54 9.29
N SER A 95 24.68 2.85 9.23
CA SER A 95 25.20 4.03 8.52
C SER A 95 24.82 4.04 7.03
N LYS A 96 24.77 2.85 6.40
CA LYS A 96 24.33 2.73 5.00
C LYS A 96 22.83 3.00 4.79
N LEU A 97 21.95 2.72 5.76
CA LEU A 97 20.55 3.16 5.69
C LEU A 97 20.45 4.69 5.69
N GLU A 98 21.18 5.37 6.57
CA GLU A 98 21.20 6.84 6.61
C GLU A 98 21.71 7.43 5.29
N GLU A 99 22.76 6.84 4.71
CA GLU A 99 23.25 7.21 3.38
C GLU A 99 22.17 7.03 2.30
N TYR A 100 21.41 5.94 2.33
CA TYR A 100 20.35 5.68 1.36
C TYR A 100 19.20 6.69 1.48
N SER A 101 18.85 7.08 2.70
CA SER A 101 17.88 8.15 2.97
C SER A 101 18.32 9.46 2.29
N LEU A 102 19.58 9.85 2.42
CA LEU A 102 20.11 11.07 1.79
C LEU A 102 20.11 10.99 0.25
N ILE A 103 20.36 9.81 -0.31
CA ILE A 103 20.26 9.58 -1.76
C ILE A 103 18.80 9.74 -2.20
N CYS A 104 17.85 9.14 -1.49
CA CYS A 104 16.42 9.30 -1.76
C CYS A 104 16.01 10.79 -1.75
N GLU A 105 16.44 11.56 -0.74
CA GLU A 105 16.17 13.01 -0.67
C GLU A 105 16.75 13.77 -1.87
N SER A 106 17.96 13.40 -2.31
CA SER A 106 18.58 14.00 -3.50
C SER A 106 17.82 13.71 -4.80
N GLU A 107 17.00 12.66 -4.81
CA GLU A 107 16.13 12.25 -5.90
C GLU A 107 14.66 12.71 -5.72
N ASN A 108 14.45 13.66 -4.81
CA ASN A 108 13.16 14.30 -4.47
C ASN A 108 12.15 13.39 -3.74
N TYR A 109 12.63 12.38 -3.03
CA TYR A 109 11.80 11.68 -2.06
C TYR A 109 11.70 12.48 -0.75
N THR A 110 10.55 12.40 -0.09
CA THR A 110 10.41 12.84 1.30
C THR A 110 10.69 11.66 2.21
N THR A 111 11.70 11.77 3.08
CA THR A 111 12.11 10.64 3.93
C THR A 111 11.71 10.82 5.39
N THR A 112 11.32 9.72 6.03
CA THR A 112 11.06 9.66 7.47
C THR A 112 11.66 8.39 8.07
N MET A 113 11.96 8.41 9.37
CA MET A 113 12.52 7.26 10.08
C MET A 113 11.67 6.96 11.32
N SER A 114 11.39 5.67 11.51
CA SER A 114 10.75 5.14 12.69
C SER A 114 11.60 4.03 13.30
N THR A 115 11.76 4.04 14.62
CA THR A 115 12.31 2.91 15.35
C THR A 115 11.17 1.95 15.70
N GLN A 116 11.18 0.78 15.07
CA GLN A 116 10.23 -0.28 15.34
C GLN A 116 10.76 -1.20 16.44
N ARG A 117 9.84 -1.73 17.25
CA ARG A 117 10.16 -2.63 18.35
C ARG A 117 9.24 -3.81 18.35
N GLU A 118 9.81 -5.00 18.26
CA GLU A 118 9.08 -6.26 18.23
C GLU A 118 9.46 -7.14 19.42
N PHE A 119 8.48 -7.79 20.05
CA PHE A 119 8.72 -8.77 21.09
C PHE A 119 8.76 -10.18 20.51
N ASP A 120 9.94 -10.80 20.52
CA ASP A 120 10.10 -12.19 20.14
C ASP A 120 9.74 -13.09 21.34
N GLN A 121 8.57 -13.72 21.26
CA GLN A 121 8.08 -14.63 22.31
C GLN A 121 8.96 -15.86 22.49
N SER A 122 9.69 -16.29 21.45
CA SER A 122 10.51 -17.50 21.50
C SER A 122 11.81 -17.28 22.26
N THR A 123 12.36 -16.06 22.20
CA THR A 123 13.59 -15.68 22.90
C THR A 123 13.32 -14.88 24.18
N GLY A 124 12.10 -14.35 24.35
CA GLY A 124 11.72 -13.50 25.48
C GLY A 124 12.42 -12.14 25.44
N THR A 125 12.89 -11.70 24.27
CA THR A 125 13.62 -10.45 24.10
C THR A 125 12.92 -9.52 23.11
N PHE A 126 13.19 -8.23 23.24
CA PHE A 126 12.81 -7.26 22.23
C PHE A 126 13.90 -7.14 21.18
N SER A 127 13.49 -7.09 19.92
CA SER A 127 14.31 -6.61 18.82
C SER A 127 13.90 -5.19 18.48
N GLU A 128 14.87 -4.29 18.36
CA GLU A 128 14.67 -2.92 17.90
C GLU A 128 15.40 -2.76 16.58
N TYR A 129 14.73 -2.14 15.61
CA TYR A 129 15.30 -1.86 14.29
C TYR A 129 14.78 -0.52 13.77
N ASN A 130 15.62 0.16 13.00
CA ASN A 130 15.20 1.36 12.29
C ASN A 130 14.60 0.96 10.95
N LEU A 131 13.45 1.55 10.65
CA LEU A 131 12.75 1.46 9.38
C LEU A 131 12.64 2.87 8.82
N PHE A 132 13.13 3.05 7.61
CA PHE A 132 12.99 4.30 6.88
C PHE A 132 11.89 4.17 5.84
N TYR A 133 11.16 5.26 5.65
CA TYR A 133 10.14 5.42 4.62
C TYR A 133 10.60 6.56 3.70
N ALA A 134 10.38 6.41 2.40
CA ALA A 134 10.65 7.45 1.42
C ALA A 134 9.54 7.50 0.38
N ASP A 135 8.88 8.66 0.29
CA ASP A 135 7.71 8.88 -0.57
C ASP A 135 8.02 9.83 -1.72
N LYS A 136 7.48 9.52 -2.91
CA LYS A 136 7.58 10.40 -4.07
C LYS A 136 6.35 10.29 -4.96
N ASN A 137 5.79 11.45 -5.31
CA ASN A 137 4.74 11.54 -6.32
C ASN A 137 5.32 11.23 -7.69
N ILE A 138 4.69 10.29 -8.39
CA ILE A 138 4.97 9.96 -9.79
C ILE A 138 4.23 10.96 -10.68
N ASP A 139 2.95 11.19 -10.37
CA ASP A 139 2.08 12.18 -10.99
C ASP A 139 1.07 12.72 -9.96
N ASP A 140 -0.02 13.35 -10.41
CA ASP A 140 -1.04 13.93 -9.55
C ASP A 140 -1.95 12.88 -8.88
N VAL A 141 -1.86 11.61 -9.30
CA VAL A 141 -2.72 10.49 -8.86
C VAL A 141 -1.90 9.40 -8.15
N ASN A 142 -0.71 9.10 -8.64
CA ASN A 142 0.10 7.97 -8.21
C ASN A 142 1.36 8.45 -7.49
N ALA A 143 1.73 7.73 -6.44
CA ALA A 143 2.98 7.87 -5.73
C ALA A 143 3.66 6.51 -5.56
N VAL A 144 4.92 6.54 -5.16
CA VAL A 144 5.69 5.38 -4.76
C VAL A 144 6.18 5.56 -3.33
N GLU A 145 6.06 4.52 -2.51
CA GLU A 145 6.69 4.45 -1.19
C GLU A 145 7.82 3.42 -1.24
N LEU A 146 8.95 3.78 -0.62
CA LEU A 146 10.05 2.86 -0.34
C LEU A 146 10.14 2.67 1.17
N GLN A 147 10.12 1.41 1.61
CA GLN A 147 10.46 1.02 2.96
C GLN A 147 11.82 0.35 2.95
N PHE A 148 12.77 0.82 3.76
CA PHE A 148 14.11 0.23 3.80
C PHE A 148 14.69 0.08 5.21
N LEU A 149 15.35 -1.06 5.42
CA LEU A 149 15.89 -1.49 6.71
C LEU A 149 17.05 -2.48 6.55
N VAL A 150 17.80 -2.69 7.64
CA VAL A 150 18.79 -3.77 7.72
C VAL A 150 18.05 -5.10 7.89
N GLY A 151 18.36 -6.04 7.00
CA GLY A 151 17.77 -7.37 6.99
C GLY A 151 18.79 -8.45 6.66
N ALA A 152 18.29 -9.64 6.33
CA ALA A 152 19.12 -10.72 5.81
C ALA A 152 18.40 -11.55 4.75
N LYS A 153 19.03 -11.76 3.60
CA LYS A 153 18.56 -12.68 2.56
C LYS A 153 19.57 -13.81 2.37
N ASP A 154 19.08 -15.04 2.28
CA ASP A 154 19.91 -16.26 2.13
C ASP A 154 21.05 -16.36 3.17
N SER A 155 20.76 -15.94 4.42
CA SER A 155 21.71 -15.87 5.54
C SER A 155 22.87 -14.87 5.38
N LYS A 156 22.80 -13.94 4.41
CA LYS A 156 23.70 -12.79 4.29
C LYS A 156 22.98 -11.52 4.76
N ASP A 157 23.63 -10.75 5.62
CA ASP A 157 23.13 -9.44 6.03
C ASP A 157 23.12 -8.48 4.82
N CYS A 158 22.08 -7.67 4.70
CA CYS A 158 21.87 -6.78 3.55
C CYS A 158 21.05 -5.55 3.95
N ILE A 159 21.00 -4.55 3.08
CA ILE A 159 19.91 -3.56 3.08
C ILE A 159 18.79 -4.14 2.22
N GLY A 160 17.59 -4.25 2.78
CA GLY A 160 16.37 -4.55 2.03
C GLY A 160 15.61 -3.27 1.75
N ILE A 161 15.24 -3.06 0.49
CA ILE A 161 14.38 -1.97 0.01
C ILE A 161 13.13 -2.63 -0.57
N PHE A 162 11.98 -2.19 -0.10
CA PHE A 162 10.67 -2.69 -0.48
C PHE A 162 9.90 -1.51 -1.05
N ALA A 163 9.54 -1.58 -2.33
CA ALA A 163 8.93 -0.47 -3.03
C ALA A 163 7.64 -0.90 -3.70
N PHE A 164 6.62 -0.05 -3.59
CA PHE A 164 5.29 -0.27 -4.16
C PHE A 164 4.66 1.07 -4.51
N ASN A 165 3.73 1.04 -5.46
CA ASN A 165 2.94 2.22 -5.81
C ASN A 165 1.71 2.31 -4.92
N TYR A 166 1.21 3.52 -4.72
CA TYR A 166 -0.06 3.76 -4.08
C TYR A 166 -0.76 4.98 -4.71
N ILE A 167 -2.08 5.05 -4.52
CA ILE A 167 -2.88 6.18 -4.98
C ILE A 167 -2.83 7.28 -3.93
N ILE A 168 -2.53 8.51 -4.37
CA ILE A 168 -2.50 9.69 -3.52
C ILE A 168 -3.92 9.98 -3.04
N VAL A 169 -4.09 10.07 -1.72
CA VAL A 169 -5.31 10.53 -1.07
C VAL A 169 -5.07 11.94 -0.53
N ASP A 170 -5.74 12.93 -1.13
CA ASP A 170 -5.73 14.31 -0.64
C ASP A 170 -6.74 14.46 0.51
N PRO A 171 -6.32 14.79 1.74
CA PRO A 171 -7.23 14.96 2.85
C PRO A 171 -8.27 16.08 2.67
N ALA A 172 -8.08 16.99 1.71
CA ALA A 172 -9.03 18.08 1.44
C ALA A 172 -10.06 17.73 0.36
N SER A 173 -10.04 16.52 -0.21
CA SER A 173 -10.98 16.14 -1.27
C SER A 173 -11.42 14.67 -1.17
N TRP A 174 -12.59 14.40 -1.78
CA TRP A 174 -13.12 13.04 -1.88
C TRP A 174 -12.12 12.14 -2.64
N PRO A 175 -11.82 10.91 -2.17
CA PRO A 175 -10.79 10.05 -2.74
C PRO A 175 -11.24 9.33 -4.03
N THR A 176 -11.76 10.07 -5.01
CA THR A 176 -12.30 9.55 -6.29
C THR A 176 -11.34 8.57 -6.97
N ASN A 177 -10.04 8.88 -7.02
CA ASN A 177 -9.07 8.02 -7.71
C ASN A 177 -8.94 6.64 -7.07
N LEU A 178 -8.92 6.58 -5.74
CA LEU A 178 -8.86 5.32 -5.00
C LEU A 178 -10.16 4.51 -5.18
N VAL A 179 -11.31 5.18 -5.12
CA VAL A 179 -12.62 4.54 -5.35
C VAL A 179 -12.70 3.97 -6.77
N LEU A 180 -12.28 4.73 -7.78
CA LEU A 180 -12.26 4.27 -9.17
C LEU A 180 -11.34 3.07 -9.39
N ASP A 181 -10.19 3.03 -8.73
CA ASP A 181 -9.23 1.95 -8.89
C ASP A 181 -9.77 0.62 -8.34
N VAL A 182 -10.31 0.64 -7.12
CA VAL A 182 -10.80 -0.56 -6.43
C VAL A 182 -12.19 -0.99 -6.94
N ILE A 183 -13.10 -0.03 -7.14
CA ILE A 183 -14.52 -0.31 -7.43
C ILE A 183 -14.80 -0.28 -8.94
N GLY A 184 -14.05 0.53 -9.71
CA GLY A 184 -14.24 0.73 -11.15
C GLY A 184 -15.17 1.89 -11.53
N GLU A 185 -15.82 2.51 -10.54
CA GLU A 185 -16.64 3.72 -10.70
C GLU A 185 -16.61 4.53 -9.40
N ASP A 186 -16.81 5.86 -9.49
CA ASP A 186 -16.92 6.70 -8.29
C ASP A 186 -18.31 6.56 -7.67
N VAL A 187 -18.42 6.81 -6.36
CA VAL A 187 -19.68 6.68 -5.62
C VAL A 187 -20.25 8.04 -5.22
N PRO A 188 -21.57 8.16 -5.00
CA PRO A 188 -22.14 9.40 -4.49
C PRO A 188 -21.51 9.80 -3.16
N HIS A 189 -21.20 11.07 -2.98
CA HIS A 189 -20.63 11.62 -1.76
C HIS A 189 -21.38 12.88 -1.34
N LEU A 190 -21.31 13.22 -0.05
CA LEU A 190 -21.92 14.43 0.49
C LEU A 190 -21.33 15.68 -0.18
N PRO A 191 -22.11 16.76 -0.34
CA PRO A 191 -21.57 18.06 -0.73
C PRO A 191 -20.61 18.56 0.35
N ASP A 192 -19.41 18.96 -0.06
CA ASP A 192 -18.37 19.49 0.83
C ASP A 192 -18.25 21.00 0.64
N ASP A 193 -18.39 21.75 1.74
CA ASP A 193 -18.19 23.20 1.79
C ASP A 193 -16.76 23.60 2.20
N GLY A 194 -15.85 22.62 2.29
CA GLY A 194 -14.47 22.74 2.76
C GLY A 194 -14.31 22.46 4.25
N SER A 195 -15.33 21.93 4.93
CA SER A 195 -15.29 21.59 6.35
C SER A 195 -14.83 20.17 6.64
N TYR A 196 -14.82 19.29 5.63
CA TYR A 196 -14.44 17.90 5.81
C TYR A 196 -12.93 17.68 5.66
N THR A 197 -12.46 16.63 6.33
CA THR A 197 -11.13 16.07 6.11
C THR A 197 -11.25 14.58 5.89
N TYR A 198 -10.71 14.10 4.77
CA TYR A 198 -10.80 12.71 4.36
C TYR A 198 -9.54 11.95 4.74
N SER A 199 -9.71 10.70 5.14
CA SER A 199 -8.66 9.69 5.12
C SER A 199 -9.23 8.44 4.48
N ALA A 200 -8.48 7.82 3.58
CA ALA A 200 -8.95 6.63 2.88
C ALA A 200 -7.82 5.63 2.65
N SER A 201 -8.20 4.36 2.59
CA SER A 201 -7.31 3.24 2.32
C SER A 201 -8.05 2.13 1.58
N GLN A 202 -7.30 1.37 0.80
CA GLN A 202 -7.72 0.06 0.31
C GLN A 202 -7.43 -0.96 1.42
N GLU A 203 -8.40 -1.83 1.71
CA GLU A 203 -8.36 -2.78 2.81
C GLU A 203 -8.90 -4.14 2.36
N ILE A 204 -8.58 -5.19 3.12
CA ILE A 204 -9.09 -6.56 2.90
C ILE A 204 -9.94 -6.97 4.08
N ASP A 205 -11.18 -7.36 3.80
CA ASP A 205 -12.05 -7.94 4.81
C ASP A 205 -11.46 -9.30 5.22
N SER A 206 -11.00 -9.39 6.47
CA SER A 206 -10.29 -10.58 6.97
C SER A 206 -11.14 -11.85 7.01
N GLU A 207 -12.49 -11.73 7.00
CA GLU A 207 -13.39 -12.88 7.05
C GLU A 207 -13.69 -13.43 5.64
N THR A 208 -13.83 -12.54 4.67
CA THR A 208 -14.25 -12.87 3.30
C THR A 208 -13.11 -12.87 2.30
N GLY A 209 -11.99 -12.23 2.63
CA GLY A 209 -10.89 -11.96 1.70
C GLY A 209 -11.25 -10.96 0.60
N THR A 210 -12.36 -10.23 0.76
CA THR A 210 -12.85 -9.28 -0.24
C THR A 210 -12.20 -7.93 0.00
N GLU A 211 -11.67 -7.36 -1.07
CA GLU A 211 -11.12 -6.01 -1.09
C GLU A 211 -12.22 -4.94 -0.99
N TYR A 212 -11.92 -3.84 -0.32
CA TYR A 212 -12.82 -2.70 -0.19
C TYR A 212 -12.07 -1.39 0.01
N VAL A 213 -12.77 -0.28 -0.22
CA VAL A 213 -12.28 1.06 0.12
C VAL A 213 -12.87 1.49 1.45
N PHE A 214 -12.01 1.84 2.40
CA PHE A 214 -12.37 2.54 3.62
C PHE A 214 -12.20 4.05 3.43
N ILE A 215 -13.16 4.83 3.87
CA ILE A 215 -13.12 6.30 3.90
C ILE A 215 -13.64 6.77 5.26
N SER A 216 -12.87 7.58 5.97
CA SER A 216 -13.30 8.33 7.15
C SER A 216 -13.41 9.80 6.80
N ILE A 217 -14.60 10.38 7.05
CA ILE A 217 -14.89 11.80 6.84
C ILE A 217 -14.96 12.49 8.21
N LYS A 218 -13.89 13.17 8.58
CA LYS A 218 -13.85 13.99 9.79
C LYS A 218 -14.54 15.32 9.56
N GLY A 219 -15.19 15.83 10.61
CA GLY A 219 -15.98 17.07 10.54
C GLY A 219 -17.44 16.85 10.16
N ALA A 220 -17.82 15.63 9.75
CA ALA A 220 -19.22 15.21 9.67
C ALA A 220 -19.83 15.13 11.08
N TYR A 221 -21.13 15.40 11.20
CA TYR A 221 -21.90 15.19 12.42
C TYR A 221 -22.89 14.04 12.24
N TYR A 222 -23.62 13.72 13.32
CA TYR A 222 -24.61 12.65 13.31
C TYR A 222 -25.70 12.84 12.24
N ASP A 223 -26.11 14.08 11.98
CA ASP A 223 -27.17 14.37 11.01
C ASP A 223 -26.72 14.11 9.55
N GLU A 224 -25.42 14.13 9.28
CA GLU A 224 -24.84 13.84 7.96
C GLU A 224 -25.00 12.37 7.56
N GLU A 225 -25.08 11.43 8.51
CA GLU A 225 -25.40 10.03 8.21
C GLU A 225 -26.80 9.90 7.57
N GLU A 226 -27.80 10.56 8.15
CA GLU A 226 -29.15 10.59 7.59
C GLU A 226 -29.20 11.37 6.28
N ALA A 227 -28.46 12.47 6.16
CA ALA A 227 -28.34 13.22 4.91
C ALA A 227 -27.75 12.36 3.78
N TYR A 228 -26.73 11.54 4.09
CA TYR A 228 -26.10 10.65 3.13
C TYR A 228 -27.05 9.52 2.71
N ARG A 229 -27.78 8.94 3.67
CA ARG A 229 -28.86 7.98 3.39
C ARG A 229 -29.93 8.54 2.45
N ASP A 230 -30.38 9.77 2.68
CA ASP A 230 -31.40 10.41 1.86
C ASP A 230 -30.90 10.75 0.45
N LEU A 231 -29.62 11.14 0.32
CA LEU A 231 -28.96 11.29 -0.97
C LEU A 231 -28.98 9.97 -1.76
N LEU A 232 -28.54 8.87 -1.15
CA LEU A 232 -28.47 7.56 -1.79
C LEU A 232 -29.85 7.05 -2.21
N LYS A 233 -30.88 7.25 -1.38
CA LYS A 233 -32.29 6.96 -1.76
C LYS A 233 -32.75 7.77 -2.98
N THR A 234 -32.38 9.06 -3.04
CA THR A 234 -32.72 9.94 -4.17
C THR A 234 -32.07 9.45 -5.47
N LEU A 235 -30.93 8.78 -5.36
CA LEU A 235 -30.20 8.15 -6.46
C LEU A 235 -30.64 6.70 -6.74
N ASN A 236 -31.76 6.26 -6.15
CA ASN A 236 -32.36 4.93 -6.29
C ASN A 236 -31.52 3.77 -5.72
N PHE A 237 -30.65 4.02 -4.75
CA PHE A 237 -30.02 2.94 -3.99
C PHE A 237 -31.06 2.22 -3.13
N THR A 238 -30.88 0.91 -2.97
CA THR A 238 -31.66 0.13 -2.01
C THR A 238 -30.98 0.19 -0.66
N ILE A 239 -31.66 0.74 0.35
CA ILE A 239 -31.13 0.84 1.72
C ILE A 239 -31.58 -0.36 2.55
N ASP A 240 -30.62 -1.10 3.09
CA ASP A 240 -30.80 -2.13 4.11
C ASP A 240 -30.32 -1.60 5.47
N GLU A 241 -31.22 -1.59 6.44
CA GLU A 241 -31.00 -1.15 7.82
C GLU A 241 -31.17 -2.28 8.84
N THR A 242 -31.25 -3.55 8.38
CA THR A 242 -31.53 -4.71 9.23
C THR A 242 -30.46 -4.97 10.30
N GLN A 243 -29.21 -4.59 10.04
CA GLN A 243 -28.08 -4.74 10.97
C GLN A 243 -27.49 -3.41 11.44
N TYR A 244 -28.29 -2.33 11.39
CA TYR A 244 -27.84 -0.96 11.66
C TYR A 244 -27.05 -0.80 12.98
N ASP A 245 -27.57 -1.34 14.08
CA ASP A 245 -26.92 -1.22 15.40
C ASP A 245 -25.48 -1.76 15.39
N THR A 246 -25.20 -2.76 14.55
CA THR A 246 -23.87 -3.36 14.42
C THR A 246 -23.03 -2.66 13.35
N TYR A 247 -23.55 -2.57 12.13
CA TYR A 247 -22.76 -2.20 10.94
C TYR A 247 -23.17 -0.87 10.29
N GLY A 248 -24.27 -0.25 10.74
CA GLY A 248 -24.83 0.92 10.08
C GLY A 248 -25.68 0.55 8.87
N TYR A 249 -25.87 1.50 7.97
CA TYR A 249 -26.66 1.30 6.76
C TYR A 249 -25.85 0.58 5.69
N PHE A 250 -26.49 -0.30 4.91
CA PHE A 250 -25.98 -0.78 3.64
C PHE A 250 -26.80 -0.20 2.50
N ALA A 251 -26.15 0.41 1.52
CA ALA A 251 -26.78 0.97 0.34
C ALA A 251 -26.27 0.24 -0.91
N TYR A 252 -27.16 -0.54 -1.51
CA TYR A 252 -26.87 -1.27 -2.75
C TYR A 252 -27.14 -0.36 -3.95
N SER A 253 -26.15 -0.27 -4.84
CA SER A 253 -26.24 0.44 -6.12
C SER A 253 -27.44 -0.04 -6.95
N PRO A 254 -28.04 0.82 -7.81
CA PRO A 254 -29.24 0.48 -8.59
C PRO A 254 -29.08 -0.74 -9.51
N ASP A 255 -27.87 -0.99 -10.02
CA ASP A 255 -27.50 -2.13 -10.84
C ASP A 255 -26.86 -3.27 -10.02
N ASN A 256 -26.70 -3.07 -8.72
CA ASN A 256 -26.16 -4.02 -7.75
C ASN A 256 -24.71 -4.43 -8.06
N SER A 257 -23.91 -3.50 -8.61
CA SER A 257 -22.49 -3.69 -8.95
C SER A 257 -21.55 -3.38 -7.77
N TYR A 258 -21.99 -2.60 -6.79
CA TYR A 258 -21.29 -2.31 -5.53
C TYR A 258 -22.27 -2.02 -4.37
N VAL A 259 -21.76 -2.08 -3.15
CA VAL A 259 -22.47 -1.71 -1.91
C VAL A 259 -21.64 -0.72 -1.10
N ILE A 260 -22.33 0.27 -0.52
CA ILE A 260 -21.76 1.24 0.41
C ILE A 260 -22.31 0.92 1.80
N GLN A 261 -21.46 0.51 2.73
CA GLN A 261 -21.80 0.54 4.16
C GLN A 261 -21.36 1.87 4.74
N PHE A 262 -22.18 2.49 5.58
CA PHE A 262 -21.78 3.72 6.26
C PHE A 262 -22.42 3.84 7.64
N LYS A 263 -21.68 4.46 8.55
CA LYS A 263 -22.11 4.71 9.92
C LYS A 263 -21.43 5.93 10.53
N TYR A 264 -22.17 6.75 11.28
CA TYR A 264 -21.53 7.77 12.11
C TYR A 264 -20.91 7.13 13.36
N SER A 265 -19.62 7.34 13.56
CA SER A 265 -18.88 6.85 14.72
C SER A 265 -18.79 7.93 15.80
N GLU A 266 -19.60 7.82 16.86
CA GLU A 266 -19.53 8.74 18.00
C GLU A 266 -18.15 8.73 18.68
N SER A 267 -17.42 7.61 18.61
CA SER A 267 -16.12 7.44 19.26
C SER A 267 -15.00 8.20 18.53
N TYR A 268 -15.08 8.26 17.21
CA TYR A 268 -14.07 8.88 16.36
C TYR A 268 -14.52 10.23 15.77
N THR A 269 -15.80 10.58 15.96
CA THR A 269 -16.43 11.83 15.49
C THR A 269 -16.26 12.03 13.99
N ASP A 270 -16.52 10.98 13.25
CA ASP A 270 -16.43 10.90 11.80
C ASP A 270 -17.57 10.04 11.23
N LEU A 271 -17.83 10.23 9.93
CA LEU A 271 -18.63 9.32 9.14
C LEU A 271 -17.70 8.30 8.49
N GLU A 272 -17.85 7.04 8.89
CA GLU A 272 -17.10 5.91 8.33
C GLU A 272 -17.89 5.35 7.14
N ILE A 273 -17.21 5.16 6.02
CA ILE A 273 -17.76 4.62 4.78
C ILE A 273 -16.87 3.47 4.31
N TYR A 274 -17.51 2.39 3.90
CA TYR A 274 -16.87 1.20 3.37
C TYR A 274 -17.54 0.83 2.06
N ILE A 275 -16.75 0.59 1.02
CA ILE A 275 -17.28 0.37 -0.34
C ILE A 275 -16.74 -0.94 -0.87
N TRP A 276 -17.62 -1.89 -1.16
CA TRP A 276 -17.26 -3.16 -1.79
C TRP A 276 -17.86 -3.25 -3.17
N ARG A 277 -17.07 -3.80 -4.09
CA ARG A 277 -17.60 -4.29 -5.35
C ARG A 277 -18.40 -5.58 -5.12
N LEU A 278 -19.55 -5.69 -5.77
CA LEU A 278 -20.38 -6.88 -5.79
C LEU A 278 -20.13 -7.63 -7.11
N ASN A 279 -20.03 -8.96 -7.02
CA ASN A 279 -19.83 -9.86 -8.15
C ASN A 279 -21.15 -10.25 -8.83
#